data_AF-A0A818BYF1-F1
#
_entry.id   AF-A0A818BYF1-F1
#
_cell.length_a   1.000
_cell.length_b   1.000
_cell.length_c   1.000
_cell.angle_alpha   90.00
_cell.angle_beta   90.00
_cell.angle_gamma   90.00
#
_symmetry.space_group_name_H-M   'P 1'
#
loop_
_entity.id
_entity.type
_entity.pdbx_description
1 polymer ?
#
loop_
_entity_poly.entity_id
_entity_poly.type
_entity_poly.pdbx_seq_one_letter_code
_entity_poly.pdbx_strand_id
1 'polypeptide(L)'
;MSADVSKKQQDKDSLIFQLGISPTSTSFFVVLFNEVDKLRLIGAPYELVHAVKQTIGADEIQREEWIYLVIAYQFKLRGYPWVNNGDEAGTCRMKLLALLDCFTSFGWQLHASIDMSIGYEGHDTDT
;
A
#
# COMPACT_ATOMS: atom_id res chain seq x y z
N MET A 1 2.02 -21.62 -35.72
CA MET A 1 0.80 -21.26 -36.47
C MET A 1 1.23 -20.44 -37.67
N SER A 2 0.78 -20.81 -38.87
CA SER A 2 0.99 -20.05 -40.10
C SER A 2 -0.37 -19.56 -40.56
N ALA A 3 -0.54 -18.24 -40.70
CA ALA A 3 -1.73 -17.67 -41.31
C ALA A 3 -1.38 -17.28 -42.75
N ASP A 4 -2.06 -17.88 -43.72
CA ASP A 4 -1.97 -17.46 -45.12
C ASP A 4 -3.02 -16.38 -45.37
N VAL A 5 -2.57 -15.22 -45.85
CA VAL A 5 -3.38 -14.00 -46.06
C VAL A 5 -3.25 -13.55 -47.52
N SER A 6 -3.33 -14.50 -48.45
CA SER A 6 -3.30 -14.19 -49.88
C SER A 6 -4.69 -13.68 -50.33
N LYS A 7 -4.74 -12.50 -50.97
CA LYS A 7 -6.00 -11.79 -51.26
C LYS A 7 -6.53 -12.00 -52.68
N LYS A 8 -7.85 -12.20 -52.82
CA LYS A 8 -8.61 -11.86 -54.04
C LYS A 8 -9.32 -10.51 -53.87
N GLN A 9 -9.71 -9.87 -54.99
CA GLN A 9 -10.15 -8.45 -55.09
C GLN A 9 -11.37 -8.07 -54.20
N GLN A 10 -11.99 -9.03 -53.50
CA GLN A 10 -13.12 -8.81 -52.59
C GLN A 10 -12.92 -9.39 -51.17
N ASP A 11 -11.74 -9.93 -50.83
CA ASP A 11 -11.52 -10.52 -49.50
C ASP A 11 -11.33 -9.47 -48.39
N LYS A 12 -11.97 -9.74 -47.25
CA LYS A 12 -11.79 -9.00 -46.00
C LYS A 12 -11.46 -10.00 -44.89
N ASP A 13 -10.17 -10.24 -44.68
CA ASP A 13 -9.69 -11.07 -43.58
C ASP A 13 -9.63 -10.28 -42.27
N SER A 14 -9.93 -10.93 -41.16
CA SER A 14 -9.78 -10.37 -39.81
C SER A 14 -9.07 -11.38 -38.92
N LEU A 15 -7.91 -10.97 -38.40
CA LEU A 15 -7.18 -11.73 -37.39
C LEU A 15 -7.59 -11.21 -36.02
N ILE A 16 -8.08 -12.11 -35.17
CA ILE A 16 -8.48 -11.79 -33.81
C ILE A 16 -7.45 -12.44 -32.89
N PHE A 17 -6.82 -11.61 -32.07
CA PHE A 17 -5.82 -12.04 -31.11
C PHE A 17 -6.43 -12.06 -29.72
N GLN A 18 -6.18 -13.13 -28.99
CA GLN A 18 -6.44 -13.21 -27.56
C GLN A 18 -5.15 -12.89 -26.80
N LEU A 19 -5.23 -12.02 -25.79
CA LEU A 19 -4.11 -11.74 -24.90
C LEU A 19 -3.76 -13.04 -24.14
N GLY A 20 -2.60 -13.64 -24.42
CA GLY A 20 -2.17 -14.94 -23.88
C GLY A 20 -1.74 -14.93 -22.41
N ILE A 21 -1.80 -13.77 -21.77
CA ILE A 21 -1.47 -13.58 -20.36
C ILE A 21 -2.68 -12.83 -19.80
N SER A 22 -3.50 -13.50 -18.97
CA SER A 22 -4.36 -12.75 -18.06
C SER A 22 -3.41 -11.87 -17.26
N PRO A 23 -3.54 -10.53 -17.26
CA PRO A 23 -2.74 -9.74 -16.33
C PRO A 23 -3.04 -10.36 -14.97
N THR A 24 -2.04 -10.97 -14.33
CA THR A 24 -2.16 -11.42 -12.95
C THR A 24 -2.63 -10.19 -12.22
N SER A 25 -3.90 -10.18 -11.82
CA SER A 25 -4.56 -9.01 -11.27
C SER A 25 -3.79 -8.63 -10.03
N THR A 26 -2.88 -7.67 -10.18
CA THR A 26 -1.96 -7.31 -9.11
C THR A 26 -2.70 -6.25 -8.33
N SER A 27 -3.26 -6.68 -7.21
CA SER A 27 -3.86 -5.76 -6.26
C SER A 27 -2.74 -5.09 -5.47
N PHE A 28 -2.92 -3.81 -5.18
CA PHE A 28 -2.04 -3.04 -4.31
C PHE A 28 -2.88 -2.42 -3.20
N PHE A 29 -2.31 -2.36 -2.01
CA PHE A 29 -2.77 -1.47 -0.94
C PHE A 29 -1.57 -0.66 -0.45
N VAL A 30 -1.85 0.46 0.21
CA VAL A 30 -0.79 1.37 0.69
C VAL A 30 -0.85 1.45 2.21
N VAL A 31 0.32 1.39 2.83
CA VAL A 31 0.52 1.71 4.25
C VAL A 31 1.17 3.07 4.34
N LEU A 32 0.56 4.00 5.07
CA LEU A 32 1.13 5.31 5.36
C LEU A 32 1.34 5.46 6.87
N PHE A 33 2.54 5.90 7.24
CA PHE A 33 2.87 6.37 8.57
C PHE A 33 2.69 7.89 8.57
N ASN A 34 1.61 8.36 9.18
CA ASN A 34 1.23 9.77 9.18
C ASN A 34 1.51 10.41 10.54
N GLU A 35 1.96 11.65 10.51
CA GLU A 35 2.35 12.41 11.71
C GLU A 35 3.32 11.56 12.56
N VAL A 36 3.03 11.42 13.85
CA VAL A 36 3.87 10.70 14.81
C VAL A 36 3.19 9.44 15.35
N ASP A 37 1.88 9.30 15.14
CA ASP A 37 1.06 8.29 15.81
C ASP A 37 -0.06 7.67 14.96
N LYS A 38 -0.13 7.96 13.64
CA LYS A 38 -1.20 7.44 12.77
C LYS A 38 -0.67 6.40 11.80
N LEU A 39 -1.40 5.29 11.70
CA LEU A 39 -1.22 4.28 10.66
C LEU A 39 -2.45 4.32 9.75
N ARG A 40 -2.23 4.45 8.44
CA ARG A 40 -3.31 4.48 7.46
C ARG A 40 -3.13 3.39 6.42
N LEU A 41 -4.21 2.65 6.17
CA LEU A 41 -4.30 1.62 5.15
C LEU A 41 -5.23 2.11 4.05
N ILE A 42 -4.73 2.26 2.82
CA ILE A 42 -5.52 2.71 1.66
C ILE A 42 -5.74 1.52 0.73
N GLY A 43 -7.00 1.22 0.41
CA GLY A 43 -7.36 0.10 -0.46
C GLY A 43 -7.13 -1.28 0.14
N ALA A 44 -6.91 -1.38 1.45
CA ALA A 44 -6.74 -2.66 2.14
C ALA A 44 -8.09 -3.41 2.26
N PRO A 45 -8.13 -4.73 2.01
CA PRO A 45 -9.31 -5.55 2.26
C PRO A 45 -9.72 -5.53 3.75
N TYR A 46 -11.01 -5.77 4.02
CA TYR A 46 -11.56 -5.69 5.38
C TYR A 46 -10.91 -6.69 6.34
N GLU A 47 -10.65 -7.91 5.86
CA GLU A 47 -9.94 -8.96 6.60
C GLU A 47 -8.53 -8.54 7.00
N LEU A 48 -7.84 -7.79 6.12
CA LEU A 48 -6.49 -7.28 6.41
C LEU A 48 -6.53 -6.15 7.43
N VAL A 49 -7.51 -5.25 7.34
CA VAL A 49 -7.75 -4.22 8.36
C VAL A 49 -7.99 -4.85 9.73
N HIS A 50 -8.80 -5.90 9.79
CA HIS A 50 -9.05 -6.64 11.04
C HIS A 50 -7.77 -7.29 11.58
N ALA A 51 -6.98 -7.93 10.72
CA ALA A 51 -5.72 -8.56 11.12
C ALA A 51 -4.70 -7.54 11.66
N VAL A 52 -4.61 -6.37 11.03
CA VAL A 52 -3.76 -5.27 11.51
C VAL A 52 -4.22 -4.79 12.88
N LYS A 53 -5.53 -4.65 13.10
CA LYS A 53 -6.07 -4.28 14.41
C LYS A 53 -5.66 -5.27 15.51
N GLN A 54 -5.73 -6.58 15.23
CA GLN A 54 -5.30 -7.61 16.17
C GLN A 54 -3.78 -7.55 16.42
N THR A 55 -3.00 -7.28 15.37
CA THR A 55 -1.53 -7.17 15.44
C THR A 55 -1.09 -5.97 16.28
N ILE A 56 -1.78 -4.84 16.16
CA ILE A 56 -1.51 -3.63 16.95
C ILE A 56 -1.93 -3.81 18.41
N GLY A 57 -3.06 -4.48 18.64
CA GLY A 57 -3.67 -4.64 19.95
C GLY A 57 -4.65 -3.51 20.28
N ALA A 58 -5.81 -3.87 20.84
CA ALA A 58 -6.88 -2.90 21.11
C ALA A 58 -6.47 -1.82 22.11
N ASP A 59 -5.63 -2.15 23.09
CA ASP A 59 -5.18 -1.21 24.13
C ASP A 59 -4.29 -0.09 23.56
N GLU A 60 -3.58 -0.38 22.47
CA GLU A 60 -2.69 0.57 21.78
C GLU A 60 -3.45 1.53 20.87
N ILE A 61 -4.71 1.25 20.54
CA ILE A 61 -5.52 2.04 19.61
C ILE A 61 -6.35 3.07 20.39
N GLN A 62 -6.10 4.36 20.13
CA GLN A 62 -6.91 5.46 20.70
C GLN A 62 -8.18 5.70 19.90
N ARG A 63 -8.09 5.60 18.57
CA ARG A 63 -9.20 5.86 17.65
C ARG A 63 -8.99 5.08 16.37
N GLU A 64 -10.09 4.63 15.77
CA GLU A 64 -10.11 4.03 14.45
C GLU A 64 -11.29 4.59 13.64
N GLU A 65 -11.09 4.82 12.35
CA GLU A 65 -12.12 5.40 11.48
C GLU A 65 -11.90 5.08 10.00
N TRP A 66 -13.00 4.97 9.25
CA TRP A 66 -12.98 5.02 7.78
C TRP A 66 -12.91 6.48 7.32
N ILE A 67 -12.03 6.77 6.36
CA ILE A 67 -11.84 8.08 5.76
C ILE A 67 -11.95 8.00 4.23
N TYR A 68 -12.15 9.16 3.59
CA TYR A 68 -12.29 9.28 2.13
C TYR A 68 -13.36 8.34 1.54
N LEU A 69 -14.60 8.42 2.01
CA LEU A 69 -15.70 7.57 1.50
C LEU A 69 -15.37 6.07 1.51
N VAL A 70 -14.80 5.58 2.62
CA VAL A 70 -14.50 4.15 2.84
C VAL A 70 -13.37 3.62 1.94
N ILE A 71 -12.48 4.49 1.46
CA ILE A 71 -11.30 4.08 0.67
C ILE A 71 -10.11 3.75 1.57
N ALA A 72 -10.01 4.41 2.73
CA ALA A 72 -8.91 4.19 3.66
C ALA A 72 -9.38 4.02 5.09
N TYR A 73 -8.64 3.20 5.84
CA TYR A 73 -8.85 2.98 7.26
C TYR A 73 -7.67 3.55 8.05
N GLN A 74 -7.96 4.32 9.09
CA GLN A 74 -6.94 4.97 9.89
C GLN A 74 -7.01 4.52 11.35
N PHE A 75 -5.87 4.13 11.88
CA PHE A 75 -5.63 3.90 13.30
C PHE A 75 -4.84 5.08 13.87
N LYS A 76 -5.32 5.66 14.96
CA LYS A 76 -4.55 6.57 15.82
C LYS A 76 -4.08 5.77 17.04
N LEU A 77 -2.77 5.70 17.22
CA LEU A 77 -2.12 4.90 18.24
C LEU A 77 -1.81 5.73 19.50
N ARG A 78 -1.66 5.07 20.64
CA ARG A 78 -1.15 5.69 21.86
C ARG A 78 0.35 5.97 21.72
N GLY A 79 0.79 7.10 22.27
CA GLY A 79 2.21 7.49 22.24
C GLY A 79 2.66 7.93 20.84
N TYR A 80 3.96 7.76 20.56
CA TYR A 80 4.59 8.22 19.33
C TYR A 80 5.35 7.08 18.62
N PRO A 81 4.66 5.99 18.24
CA PRO A 81 5.30 4.74 17.80
C PRO A 81 6.16 4.90 16.54
N TRP A 82 5.96 5.97 15.75
CA TRP A 82 6.71 6.21 14.52
C TRP A 82 7.89 7.18 14.71
N VAL A 83 8.06 7.71 15.92
CA VAL A 83 9.17 8.63 16.24
C VAL A 83 10.38 7.84 16.68
N ASN A 84 11.52 8.14 16.06
CA ASN A 84 12.81 7.56 16.42
C ASN A 84 13.47 8.38 17.54
N ASN A 85 12.86 8.37 18.73
CA ASN A 85 13.55 8.80 19.94
C ASN A 85 14.26 7.57 20.50
N GLY A 86 15.54 7.67 20.87
CA GLY A 86 16.46 6.51 21.05
C GLY A 86 15.92 5.31 21.86
N ASP A 87 15.04 5.52 22.84
CA ASP A 87 14.41 4.44 23.62
C ASP A 87 13.22 3.76 22.92
N GLU A 88 12.53 4.46 22.01
CA GLU A 88 11.33 3.99 21.29
C GLU A 88 11.64 3.44 19.89
N ALA A 89 12.87 3.65 19.39
CA ALA A 89 13.37 3.18 18.11
C ALA A 89 13.22 1.66 17.91
N GLY A 90 13.52 0.89 18.96
CA GLY A 90 13.35 -0.57 18.97
C GLY A 90 11.89 -0.97 18.85
N THR A 91 11.00 -0.26 19.56
CA THR A 91 9.55 -0.49 19.56
C THR A 91 8.94 -0.21 18.18
N CYS A 92 9.38 0.84 17.50
CA CYS A 92 8.96 1.16 16.13
C CYS A 92 9.28 0.02 15.15
N ARG A 93 10.54 -0.45 15.16
CA ARG A 93 10.99 -1.56 14.29
C ARG A 93 10.23 -2.85 14.56
N MET A 94 10.01 -3.20 15.83
CA MET A 94 9.27 -4.41 16.20
C MET A 94 7.81 -4.34 15.74
N LYS A 95 7.15 -3.19 15.88
CA LYS A 95 5.78 -2.99 15.36
C LYS A 95 5.74 -3.09 13.84
N LEU A 96 6.69 -2.50 13.13
CA LEU A 96 6.79 -2.62 11.68
C LEU A 96 6.96 -4.08 11.24
N LEU A 97 7.86 -4.82 11.90
CA LEU A 97 8.07 -6.24 11.60
C LEU A 97 6.82 -7.08 11.85
N ALA A 98 6.11 -6.85 12.94
CA ALA A 98 4.84 -7.53 13.22
C ALA A 98 3.78 -7.24 12.15
N LEU A 99 3.70 -5.98 11.67
CA LEU A 99 2.81 -5.63 10.56
C LEU A 99 3.21 -6.32 9.25
N LEU A 100 4.51 -6.34 8.92
CA LEU A 100 5.02 -7.03 7.72
C LEU A 100 4.76 -8.54 7.76
N ASP A 101 4.94 -9.17 8.92
CA ASP A 101 4.62 -10.58 9.14
C ASP A 101 3.11 -10.84 8.97
N CYS A 102 2.27 -9.97 9.56
CA CYS A 102 0.82 -9.98 9.35
C CYS A 102 0.49 -9.91 7.85
N PHE A 103 1.05 -8.96 7.10
CA PHE A 103 0.78 -8.83 5.66
C PHE A 103 1.21 -10.08 4.88
N THR A 104 2.38 -10.63 5.21
CA THR A 104 2.92 -11.83 4.57
C THR A 104 2.03 -13.05 4.83
N SER A 105 1.46 -13.18 6.03
CA SER A 105 0.52 -14.26 6.37
C SER A 105 -0.79 -14.23 5.57
N PHE A 106 -1.17 -13.06 5.05
CA PHE A 106 -2.31 -12.85 4.15
C PHE A 106 -1.92 -12.91 2.65
N GLY A 107 -0.66 -13.27 2.34
CA GLY A 107 -0.17 -13.40 0.97
C GLY A 107 0.29 -12.09 0.32
N TRP A 108 0.39 -11.00 1.08
CA TRP A 108 0.89 -9.72 0.57
C TRP A 108 2.41 -9.65 0.65
N GLN A 109 3.03 -9.01 -0.34
CA GLN A 109 4.47 -8.78 -0.39
C GLN A 109 4.76 -7.29 -0.51
N LEU A 110 5.81 -6.83 0.15
CA LEU A 110 6.27 -5.45 0.04
C LEU A 110 6.83 -5.21 -1.36
N HIS A 111 6.16 -4.34 -2.14
CA HIS A 111 6.59 -4.02 -3.50
C HIS A 111 7.59 -2.86 -3.56
N ALA A 112 7.35 -1.80 -2.78
CA ALA A 112 8.21 -0.64 -2.72
C ALA A 112 8.09 0.06 -1.36
N SER A 113 9.14 0.78 -0.97
CA SER A 113 9.13 1.73 0.14
C SER A 113 9.41 3.12 -0.43
N ILE A 114 8.52 4.07 -0.19
CA ILE A 114 8.63 5.44 -0.68
C ILE A 114 8.72 6.37 0.52
N ASP A 115 9.79 7.14 0.60
CA ASP A 115 9.95 8.21 1.59
C ASP A 115 9.44 9.54 0.99
N MET A 116 8.53 10.22 1.71
CA MET A 116 7.93 11.48 1.29
C MET A 116 8.20 12.55 2.34
N SER A 117 9.41 13.09 2.31
CA SER A 117 9.78 14.26 3.12
C SER A 117 9.37 15.55 2.41
N ILE A 118 8.75 16.49 3.11
CA ILE A 118 8.55 17.85 2.60
C ILE A 118 9.93 18.52 2.58
N GLY A 119 10.48 18.74 1.38
CA GLY A 119 11.63 19.62 1.21
C GLY A 119 11.19 21.04 1.52
N TYR A 120 11.78 21.66 2.55
CA TYR A 120 11.70 23.11 2.68
C TYR A 120 12.45 23.68 1.47
N GLU A 121 11.72 24.21 0.49
CA GLU A 121 12.31 25.07 -0.54
C GLU A 121 13.09 26.16 0.18
N GLY A 122 14.38 26.25 -0.15
CA GLY A 122 15.31 27.20 0.45
C GLY A 122 14.72 28.60 0.35
N HIS A 123 14.64 29.28 1.48
CA HIS A 123 14.43 30.71 1.49
C HIS A 123 15.65 31.32 0.81
N ASP A 124 15.53 31.72 -0.45
CA ASP A 124 16.53 32.55 -1.11
C ASP A 124 16.66 33.82 -0.27
N THR A 125 17.72 33.89 0.53
CA THR A 125 18.18 35.14 1.10
C THR A 125 19.02 35.81 0.03
N ASP A 126 18.36 36.55 -0.86
CA ASP A 126 19.05 37.61 -1.59
C ASP A 126 19.66 38.55 -0.55
N THR A 127 21.00 38.56 -0.52
CA THR A 127 21.81 39.48 0.29
C THR A 127 22.46 40.49 -0.64
#